data_AF-A0A3R8PAN0-F1
#
_entry.id   AF-A0A3R8PAN0-F1
#
_cell.length_a   1.000
_cell.length_b   1.000
_cell.length_c   1.000
_cell.angle_alpha   90.00
_cell.angle_beta   90.00
_cell.angle_gamma   90.00
#
_symmetry.space_group_name_H-M   'P 1'
#
loop_
_entity.id
_entity.type
_entity.pdbx_description
1 polymer ?
#
loop_
_entity_poly.entity_id
_entity_poly.type
_entity_poly.pdbx_seq_one_letter_code
_entity_poly.pdbx_strand_id
1 'polypeptide(L)'
;MQVTYEVTNTGNRPVFNVNVTDRVESENNAEVKNIAPAKVDRVNAGETVRFTATIKAPTTGGTLHTDLAQAHGVPPVLGTPDVPGPADGPKVESDEDPANATTSAHDGLAIVKKINGDDANDAPGVTVEPGADMQVTYEVTNTGNRPVYNVNVTDKITTEGDKAVDGIT
;
A
#
# COMPACT_ATOMS: atom_id res chain seq x y z
N MET A 1 1.92 -2.79 7.97
CA MET A 1 0.82 -2.32 8.84
C MET A 1 0.50 -3.42 9.84
N GLN A 2 0.29 -3.08 11.11
CA GLN A 2 -0.20 -4.05 12.10
C GLN A 2 -1.72 -4.02 12.08
N VAL A 3 -2.35 -5.19 11.93
CA VAL A 3 -3.80 -5.36 12.01
C VAL A 3 -4.13 -6.10 13.30
N THR A 4 -5.22 -5.71 13.94
CA THR A 4 -5.75 -6.34 15.16
C THR A 4 -7.17 -6.79 14.89
N TYR A 5 -7.46 -8.05 15.19
CA TYR A 5 -8.78 -8.65 15.05
C TYR A 5 -9.37 -8.86 16.46
N GLU A 6 -10.61 -8.45 16.68
CA GLU A 6 -11.34 -8.68 17.92
C GLU A 6 -12.44 -9.72 17.68
N VAL A 7 -12.23 -10.94 18.19
CA VAL A 7 -13.18 -12.04 18.02
C VAL A 7 -14.02 -12.15 19.28
N THR A 8 -15.32 -11.87 19.15
CA THR A 8 -16.28 -11.96 20.27
C THR A 8 -17.22 -13.15 20.06
N ASN A 9 -17.33 -14.01 21.06
CA ASN A 9 -18.33 -15.07 21.05
C ASN A 9 -19.71 -14.50 21.45
N THR A 10 -20.56 -14.25 20.47
CA THR A 10 -21.91 -13.70 20.67
C THR A 10 -22.95 -14.77 21.01
N GLY A 11 -22.56 -16.04 21.04
CA GLY A 11 -23.40 -17.17 21.42
C GLY A 11 -23.54 -17.35 22.93
N ASN A 12 -24.31 -18.36 23.32
CA ASN A 12 -24.57 -18.73 24.72
C ASN A 12 -23.76 -19.94 25.22
N ARG A 13 -22.83 -20.45 24.41
CA ARG A 13 -21.95 -21.59 24.73
C ARG A 13 -20.50 -21.23 24.41
N PRO A 14 -19.50 -21.85 25.07
CA PRO A 14 -18.11 -21.66 24.68
C PRO A 14 -17.87 -22.11 23.23
N VAL A 15 -16.91 -21.49 22.56
CA VAL A 15 -16.40 -21.91 21.24
C VAL A 15 -14.94 -22.31 21.42
N PHE A 16 -14.53 -23.41 20.78
CA PHE A 16 -13.19 -23.97 20.93
C PHE A 16 -12.37 -23.88 19.64
N ASN A 17 -11.05 -23.97 19.79
CA ASN A 17 -10.08 -23.94 18.68
C ASN A 17 -10.26 -22.71 17.76
N VAL A 18 -10.55 -21.56 18.37
CA VAL A 18 -10.84 -20.32 17.66
C VAL A 18 -9.59 -19.83 16.94
N ASN A 19 -9.67 -19.59 15.65
CA ASN A 19 -8.60 -19.04 14.82
C ASN A 19 -9.17 -18.02 13.84
N VAL A 20 -8.30 -17.24 13.20
CA VAL A 20 -8.67 -16.23 12.20
C VAL A 20 -7.99 -16.59 10.89
N THR A 21 -8.75 -16.56 9.79
CA THR A 21 -8.19 -16.48 8.45
C THR A 21 -8.36 -15.07 7.90
N ASP A 22 -7.45 -14.67 7.03
CA ASP A 22 -7.45 -13.32 6.47
C ASP A 22 -6.86 -13.32 5.05
N ARG A 23 -7.45 -12.52 4.17
CA ARG A 23 -7.10 -12.43 2.74
C ARG A 23 -7.06 -10.99 2.26
N VAL A 24 -6.07 -10.69 1.42
CA VAL A 24 -5.97 -9.41 0.72
C VAL A 24 -6.64 -9.52 -0.65
N GLU A 25 -7.86 -9.00 -0.80
CA GLU A 25 -8.63 -9.11 -2.05
C GLU A 25 -8.00 -8.31 -3.20
N SER A 26 -7.47 -7.12 -2.90
CA SER A 26 -6.85 -6.23 -3.88
C SER A 26 -5.55 -6.77 -4.50
N GLU A 27 -4.96 -7.81 -3.90
CA GLU A 27 -3.70 -8.43 -4.34
C GLU A 27 -3.90 -9.90 -4.74
N ASN A 28 -5.00 -10.20 -5.45
CA ASN A 28 -5.33 -11.53 -5.95
C ASN A 28 -5.42 -12.58 -4.82
N ASN A 29 -6.13 -12.24 -3.75
CA ASN A 29 -6.29 -13.07 -2.56
C ASN A 29 -4.95 -13.50 -1.96
N ALA A 30 -3.99 -12.58 -1.85
CA ALA A 30 -2.75 -12.85 -1.14
C ALA A 30 -3.05 -13.19 0.33
N GLU A 31 -2.55 -14.33 0.80
CA GLU A 31 -2.75 -14.81 2.17
C GLU A 31 -1.95 -13.95 3.16
N VAL A 32 -2.60 -13.57 4.27
CA VAL A 32 -1.96 -12.90 5.40
C VAL A 32 -1.26 -13.92 6.29
N LYS A 33 0.03 -13.69 6.57
CA LYS A 33 0.87 -14.60 7.37
C LYS A 33 1.13 -14.06 8.78
N ASN A 34 1.48 -14.98 9.68
CA ASN A 34 1.87 -14.69 11.06
C ASN A 34 0.76 -14.11 11.94
N ILE A 35 -0.49 -14.57 11.74
CA ILE A 35 -1.58 -14.29 12.68
C ILE A 35 -1.22 -14.90 14.05
N ALA A 36 -1.21 -14.07 15.09
CA ALA A 36 -0.81 -14.43 16.44
C ALA A 36 -1.87 -14.00 17.48
N PRO A 37 -2.28 -14.89 18.40
CA PRO A 37 -1.89 -16.31 18.48
C PRO A 37 -2.45 -17.11 17.29
N ALA A 38 -1.84 -18.25 16.94
CA ALA A 38 -2.34 -19.06 15.82
C ALA A 38 -3.77 -19.60 16.07
N LYS A 39 -4.11 -19.83 17.34
CA LYS A 39 -5.45 -20.16 17.82
C LYS A 39 -5.61 -19.82 19.30
N VAL A 40 -6.85 -19.74 19.74
CA VAL A 40 -7.28 -19.70 21.14
C VAL A 40 -8.12 -20.94 21.42
N ASP A 41 -7.74 -21.73 22.42
CA ASP A 41 -8.37 -23.04 22.65
C ASP A 41 -9.84 -22.95 23.07
N ARG A 42 -10.24 -21.89 23.76
CA ARG A 42 -11.60 -21.68 24.25
C ARG A 42 -11.90 -20.18 24.39
N VAL A 43 -13.10 -19.78 23.94
CA VAL A 43 -13.67 -18.45 24.13
C VAL A 43 -15.07 -18.62 24.72
N ASN A 44 -15.28 -18.16 25.95
CA ASN A 44 -16.57 -18.29 26.64
C ASN A 44 -17.63 -17.36 26.03
N ALA A 45 -18.90 -17.62 26.36
CA ALA A 45 -19.99 -16.76 25.91
C ALA A 45 -19.79 -15.31 26.39
N GLY A 46 -19.85 -14.35 25.46
CA GLY A 46 -19.60 -12.93 25.72
C GLY A 46 -18.13 -12.55 25.88
N GLU A 47 -17.20 -13.50 25.79
CA GLU A 47 -15.76 -13.24 25.85
C GLU A 47 -15.24 -12.74 24.50
N THR A 48 -14.31 -11.78 24.55
CA THR A 48 -13.59 -11.25 23.40
C THR A 48 -12.12 -11.59 23.52
N VAL A 49 -11.53 -12.09 22.43
CA VAL A 49 -10.10 -12.37 22.31
C VAL A 49 -9.49 -11.60 21.15
N ARG A 50 -8.18 -11.39 21.19
CA ARG A 50 -7.46 -10.60 20.18
C ARG A 50 -6.47 -11.45 19.41
N PHE A 51 -6.44 -11.21 18.10
CA PHE A 51 -5.43 -11.70 17.18
C PHE A 51 -4.71 -10.50 16.55
N THR A 52 -3.47 -10.69 16.13
CA THR A 52 -2.71 -9.65 15.42
C THR A 52 -1.97 -10.24 14.24
N ALA A 53 -1.81 -9.45 13.18
CA ALA A 53 -1.00 -9.80 12.02
C ALA A 53 -0.21 -8.61 11.49
N THR A 54 0.76 -8.87 10.64
CA THR A 54 1.47 -7.82 9.89
C THR A 54 1.23 -8.01 8.40
N ILE A 55 0.61 -7.01 7.78
CA ILE A 55 0.29 -6.98 6.36
C ILE A 55 1.18 -5.94 5.67
N LYS A 56 1.65 -6.25 4.47
CA LYS A 56 2.39 -5.27 3.66
C LYS A 56 1.44 -4.18 3.21
N ALA A 57 1.92 -2.94 3.16
CA ALA A 57 1.12 -1.87 2.56
C ALA A 57 0.97 -2.14 1.05
N PRO A 58 -0.15 -1.72 0.42
CA PRO A 58 -0.28 -1.77 -1.03
C PRO A 58 0.85 -0.98 -1.70
N THR A 59 1.11 -1.31 -2.96
CA THR A 59 2.09 -0.58 -3.78
C THR A 59 1.79 0.93 -3.79
N THR A 60 2.82 1.73 -4.01
CA THR A 60 2.73 3.18 -4.07
C THR A 60 1.75 3.66 -5.15
N GLY A 61 1.08 4.78 -4.89
CA GLY A 61 0.30 5.50 -5.91
C GLY A 61 -1.21 5.61 -5.65
N GLY A 62 -1.69 5.43 -4.40
CA GLY A 62 -3.11 5.64 -4.08
C GLY A 62 -3.99 4.39 -4.19
N THR A 63 -3.41 3.23 -4.48
CA THR A 63 -4.17 1.97 -4.60
C THR A 63 -4.84 1.60 -3.28
N LEU A 64 -6.15 1.31 -3.36
CA LEU A 64 -6.91 0.78 -2.24
C LEU A 64 -6.48 -0.66 -1.96
N HIS A 65 -6.23 -0.94 -0.69
CA HIS A 65 -6.03 -2.27 -0.13
C HIS A 65 -7.25 -2.64 0.71
N THR A 66 -7.89 -3.76 0.38
CA THR A 66 -9.01 -4.31 1.14
C THR A 66 -8.61 -5.65 1.70
N ASP A 67 -8.66 -5.74 3.01
CA ASP A 67 -8.32 -6.89 3.85
C ASP A 67 -9.62 -7.45 4.44
N LEU A 68 -9.75 -8.77 4.50
CA LEU A 68 -11.00 -9.40 4.89
C LEU A 68 -10.78 -10.60 5.80
N ALA A 69 -11.11 -10.41 7.08
CA ALA A 69 -10.89 -11.40 8.11
C ALA A 69 -12.15 -12.17 8.45
N GLN A 70 -11.99 -13.46 8.79
CA GLN A 70 -13.07 -14.28 9.34
C GLN A 70 -12.55 -15.12 10.51
N ALA A 71 -13.35 -15.22 11.57
CA ALA A 71 -13.06 -16.07 12.70
C ALA A 71 -13.79 -17.41 12.59
N HIS A 72 -13.08 -18.48 12.95
CA HIS A 72 -13.53 -19.85 12.84
C HIS A 72 -13.36 -20.57 14.18
N GLY A 73 -14.25 -21.48 14.51
CA GLY A 73 -14.11 -22.35 15.69
C GLY A 73 -14.98 -23.59 15.61
N VAL A 74 -15.04 -24.36 16.69
CA VAL A 74 -15.91 -25.53 16.84
C VAL A 74 -16.77 -25.41 18.12
N PRO A 75 -18.03 -25.85 18.09
CA PRO A 75 -18.87 -25.88 19.29
C PRO A 75 -18.43 -27.02 20.22
N PRO A 76 -18.89 -27.03 21.50
CA PRO A 76 -18.73 -28.19 22.35
C PRO A 76 -19.55 -29.39 21.86
N VAL A 77 -19.12 -30.59 22.25
CA VAL A 77 -19.94 -31.79 22.10
C VAL A 77 -21.22 -31.66 22.93
N LEU A 78 -22.36 -32.10 22.36
CA LEU A 78 -23.66 -32.00 23.01
C LEU A 78 -23.68 -32.78 24.32
N GLY A 79 -24.13 -32.12 25.40
CA GLY A 79 -24.17 -32.71 26.74
C GLY A 79 -22.83 -32.66 27.51
N THR A 80 -21.73 -32.25 26.86
CA THR A 80 -20.41 -32.09 27.50
C THR A 80 -19.82 -30.71 27.18
N PRO A 81 -20.21 -29.65 27.93
CA PRO A 81 -19.90 -28.25 27.60
C PRO A 81 -18.40 -27.90 27.54
N ASP A 82 -17.56 -28.68 28.20
CA ASP A 82 -16.11 -28.45 28.27
C ASP A 82 -15.29 -29.29 27.28
N VAL A 83 -15.95 -30.08 26.44
CA VAL A 83 -15.29 -30.95 25.45
C VAL A 83 -15.45 -30.34 24.06
N PRO A 84 -14.34 -29.96 23.38
CA PRO A 84 -14.40 -29.49 22.00
C PRO A 84 -15.05 -30.51 21.07
N GLY A 85 -15.88 -30.03 20.14
CA GLY A 85 -16.36 -30.85 19.03
C GLY A 85 -15.22 -31.34 18.12
N PRO A 86 -15.47 -32.38 17.30
CA PRO A 86 -14.47 -32.90 16.38
C PRO A 86 -14.03 -31.80 15.38
N ALA A 87 -12.76 -31.82 15.00
CA ALA A 87 -12.18 -30.81 14.10
C ALA A 87 -12.86 -30.77 12.72
N ASP A 88 -13.33 -31.91 12.22
CA ASP A 88 -14.05 -32.03 10.95
C ASP A 88 -15.58 -31.90 11.12
N GLY A 89 -16.03 -31.53 12.32
CA GLY A 89 -17.44 -31.33 12.65
C GLY A 89 -17.97 -29.95 12.20
N PRO A 90 -19.22 -29.62 12.61
CA PRO A 90 -19.81 -28.31 12.35
C PRO A 90 -18.92 -27.19 12.87
N LYS A 91 -18.71 -26.17 12.04
CA LYS A 91 -17.94 -24.98 12.39
C LYS A 91 -18.85 -23.88 12.97
N VAL A 92 -18.25 -23.05 13.80
CA VAL A 92 -18.81 -21.75 14.21
C VAL A 92 -18.03 -20.70 13.45
N GLU A 93 -18.71 -19.98 12.56
CA GLU A 93 -18.12 -18.94 11.72
C GLU A 93 -18.65 -17.58 12.16
N SER A 94 -17.78 -16.56 12.15
CA SER A 94 -18.22 -15.17 12.18
C SER A 94 -18.62 -14.70 10.79
N ASP A 95 -19.23 -13.51 10.73
CA ASP A 95 -19.25 -12.73 9.50
C ASP A 95 -17.82 -12.35 9.08
N GLU A 96 -17.63 -12.00 7.81
CA GLU A 96 -16.37 -11.41 7.31
C GLU A 96 -16.29 -9.93 7.75
N ASP A 97 -15.11 -9.48 8.21
CA ASP A 97 -14.85 -8.11 8.68
C ASP A 97 -13.81 -7.40 7.79
N PRO A 98 -14.20 -6.36 7.02
CA PRO A 98 -13.30 -5.68 6.10
C PRO A 98 -12.49 -4.55 6.74
N ALA A 99 -11.20 -4.47 6.44
CA ALA A 99 -10.33 -3.33 6.75
C ALA A 99 -9.71 -2.73 5.48
N ASN A 100 -9.70 -1.40 5.37
CA ASN A 100 -9.24 -0.70 4.17
C ASN A 100 -8.04 0.22 4.45
N ALA A 101 -7.06 0.24 3.54
CA ALA A 101 -5.89 1.11 3.60
C ALA A 101 -5.50 1.65 2.22
N THR A 102 -4.80 2.78 2.16
CA THR A 102 -4.26 3.35 0.92
C THR A 102 -2.92 4.03 1.19
N THR A 103 -2.08 4.15 0.16
CA THR A 103 -0.87 4.98 0.20
C THR A 103 -1.18 6.38 -0.33
N SER A 104 -0.51 7.42 0.15
CA SER A 104 -0.70 8.77 -0.39
C SER A 104 -0.15 8.88 -1.81
N ALA A 105 -0.95 9.42 -2.73
CA ALA A 105 -0.45 9.84 -4.04
C ALA A 105 0.46 11.07 -3.89
N HIS A 106 1.57 11.08 -4.64
CA HIS A 106 2.49 12.19 -4.72
C HIS A 106 2.89 12.38 -6.19
N ASP A 107 2.49 13.49 -6.78
CA ASP A 107 2.83 13.85 -8.15
C ASP A 107 3.92 14.93 -8.12
N GLY A 108 4.95 14.81 -8.95
CA GLY A 108 6.06 15.77 -8.95
C GLY A 108 7.00 15.60 -10.13
N LEU A 109 7.46 16.72 -10.67
CA LEU A 109 8.51 16.78 -11.69
C LEU A 109 9.64 17.68 -11.19
N ALA A 110 10.87 17.28 -11.48
CA ALA A 110 12.05 18.12 -11.41
C ALA A 110 12.67 18.21 -12.80
N ILE A 111 13.32 19.33 -13.10
CA ILE A 111 14.02 19.54 -14.37
C ILE A 111 15.38 20.16 -14.10
N VAL A 112 16.41 19.67 -14.78
CA VAL A 112 17.74 20.27 -14.84
C VAL A 112 18.05 20.64 -16.28
N LYS A 113 18.42 21.89 -16.53
CA LYS A 113 18.84 22.38 -17.84
C LYS A 113 20.35 22.46 -17.86
N LYS A 114 20.98 21.85 -18.87
CA LYS A 114 22.44 21.86 -19.03
C LYS A 114 22.84 22.54 -20.32
N ILE A 115 23.99 23.20 -20.31
CA ILE A 115 24.63 23.81 -21.47
C ILE A 115 25.97 23.10 -21.67
N ASN A 116 26.20 22.52 -22.84
CA ASN A 116 27.41 21.75 -23.17
C ASN A 116 27.74 20.66 -22.14
N GLY A 117 26.71 20.10 -21.48
CA GLY A 117 26.85 19.06 -20.45
C GLY A 117 26.91 19.58 -19.01
N ASP A 118 27.14 20.88 -18.80
CA ASP A 118 27.26 21.48 -17.47
C ASP A 118 25.91 22.01 -16.97
N ASP A 119 25.63 21.79 -15.68
CA ASP A 119 24.51 22.42 -14.97
C ASP A 119 24.83 23.89 -14.69
N ALA A 120 24.43 24.75 -15.62
CA ALA A 120 24.86 26.15 -15.70
C ALA A 120 23.91 27.12 -14.96
N ASN A 121 23.36 26.70 -13.80
CA ASN A 121 22.40 27.51 -13.04
C ASN A 121 23.00 28.78 -12.44
N ASP A 122 24.30 28.74 -12.10
CA ASP A 122 25.00 29.83 -11.43
C ASP A 122 25.81 30.69 -12.41
N ALA A 123 25.73 32.01 -12.25
CA ALA A 123 26.54 32.95 -13.03
C ALA A 123 28.04 32.82 -12.66
N PRO A 124 28.97 32.94 -13.63
CA PRO A 124 28.76 33.36 -15.03
C PRO A 124 28.30 32.23 -15.97
N GLY A 125 28.28 30.97 -15.52
CA GLY A 125 27.90 29.82 -16.33
C GLY A 125 28.98 29.37 -17.34
N VAL A 126 28.54 28.64 -18.37
CA VAL A 126 29.41 28.12 -19.44
C VAL A 126 29.85 29.24 -20.38
N THR A 127 31.16 29.34 -20.62
CA THR A 127 31.71 30.27 -21.62
C THR A 127 31.72 29.64 -23.00
N VAL A 128 31.22 30.36 -24.00
CA VAL A 128 31.18 29.93 -25.40
C VAL A 128 31.77 31.00 -26.32
N GLU A 129 32.41 30.58 -27.40
CA GLU A 129 32.95 31.50 -28.41
C GLU A 129 31.82 32.20 -29.19
N PRO A 130 32.02 33.45 -29.65
CA PRO A 130 31.02 34.15 -30.45
C PRO A 130 30.60 33.35 -31.70
N GLY A 131 29.30 33.11 -31.84
CA GLY A 131 28.71 32.40 -32.98
C GLY A 131 28.80 30.87 -32.90
N ALA A 132 29.37 30.30 -31.84
CA ALA A 132 29.35 28.87 -31.61
C ALA A 132 27.96 28.37 -31.18
N ASP A 133 27.58 27.17 -31.63
CA ASP A 133 26.37 26.50 -31.18
C ASP A 133 26.51 26.03 -29.72
N MET A 134 25.41 26.10 -28.96
CA MET A 134 25.31 25.55 -27.61
C MET A 134 24.50 24.27 -27.63
N GLN A 135 25.05 23.18 -27.08
CA GLN A 135 24.25 21.99 -26.82
C GLN A 135 23.44 22.20 -25.55
N VAL A 136 22.12 22.32 -25.69
CA VAL A 136 21.21 22.44 -24.54
C VAL A 136 20.53 21.09 -24.30
N THR A 137 20.58 20.58 -23.07
CA THR A 137 19.87 19.35 -22.68
C THR A 137 18.95 19.61 -21.50
N TYR A 138 17.80 18.93 -21.49
CA TYR A 138 16.78 19.01 -20.44
C TYR A 138 16.61 17.64 -19.81
N GLU A 139 16.98 17.51 -18.56
CA GLU A 139 16.85 16.28 -17.79
C GLU A 139 15.60 16.39 -16.91
N VAL A 140 14.50 15.77 -17.32
CA VAL A 140 13.24 15.75 -16.57
C VAL A 140 13.16 14.48 -15.73
N THR A 141 13.01 14.65 -14.42
CA THR A 141 12.88 13.56 -13.45
C THR A 141 11.46 13.55 -12.87
N ASN A 142 10.78 12.39 -12.92
CA ASN A 142 9.57 12.17 -12.14
C ASN A 142 9.95 11.92 -10.68
N THR A 143 9.67 12.89 -9.81
CA THR A 143 9.88 12.80 -8.36
C THR A 143 8.64 12.31 -7.61
N GLY A 144 7.55 12.11 -8.35
CA GLY A 144 6.33 11.50 -7.87
C GLY A 144 6.41 9.98 -7.72
N ASN A 145 5.35 9.42 -7.17
CA ASN A 145 5.16 7.97 -6.99
C ASN A 145 4.10 7.39 -7.94
N ARG A 146 3.71 8.16 -8.96
CA ARG A 146 2.79 7.77 -10.02
C ARG A 146 3.41 8.07 -11.40
N PRO A 147 3.07 7.30 -12.44
CA PRO A 147 3.46 7.62 -13.80
C PRO A 147 2.94 8.99 -14.23
N VAL A 148 3.79 9.78 -14.88
CA VAL A 148 3.42 11.06 -15.53
C VAL A 148 3.47 10.85 -17.05
N TYR A 149 2.42 11.28 -17.73
CA TYR A 149 2.26 11.12 -19.18
C TYR A 149 2.25 12.49 -19.87
N ASN A 150 2.55 12.51 -21.17
CA ASN A 150 2.52 13.72 -22.00
C ASN A 150 3.42 14.84 -21.44
N VAL A 151 4.60 14.48 -20.94
CA VAL A 151 5.60 15.44 -20.46
C VAL A 151 6.10 16.27 -21.64
N ASN A 152 6.00 17.59 -21.53
CA ASN A 152 6.48 18.54 -22.53
C ASN A 152 7.31 19.62 -21.83
N VAL A 153 8.45 19.98 -22.44
CA VAL A 153 9.33 21.04 -21.94
C VAL A 153 9.16 22.28 -22.83
N THR A 154 9.03 23.45 -22.20
CA THR A 154 9.05 24.74 -22.89
C THR A 154 10.19 25.58 -22.32
N ASP A 155 10.94 26.25 -23.19
CA ASP A 155 12.05 27.11 -22.79
C ASP A 155 11.99 28.44 -23.54
N LYS A 156 12.54 29.49 -22.92
CA LYS A 156 12.58 30.85 -23.48
C LYS A 156 13.90 31.55 -23.16
N ILE A 157 14.37 32.34 -24.11
CA ILE A 157 15.58 33.17 -23.98
C ILE A 157 15.16 34.55 -23.49
N THR A 158 15.33 34.82 -22.20
CA THR A 158 14.83 36.05 -21.55
C THR A 158 15.56 37.31 -22.03
N THR A 159 16.85 37.19 -22.35
CA THR A 159 17.67 38.28 -22.90
C THR A 159 17.32 38.65 -24.33
N GLU A 160 16.58 37.78 -25.04
CA GLU A 160 16.07 38.01 -26.39
C GLU A 160 14.56 38.28 -26.38
N GLY A 161 14.05 38.92 -25.32
CA GLY A 161 12.64 39.27 -25.21
C GLY A 161 11.73 38.05 -25.08
N ASP A 162 12.14 37.06 -24.29
CA ASP A 162 11.39 35.82 -24.04
C ASP A 162 11.14 34.98 -25.30
N LYS A 163 12.04 35.06 -26.29
CA LYS A 163 11.98 34.24 -27.50
C LYS A 163 11.91 32.76 -27.15
N ALA A 164 10.90 32.07 -27.68
CA ALA A 164 10.74 30.63 -27.47
C ALA A 164 11.89 29.85 -28.10
N VAL A 165 12.35 28.80 -27.43
CA VAL A 165 13.29 27.84 -27.98
C VAL A 165 12.49 26.77 -28.73
N ASP A 166 12.71 26.69 -30.04
CA ASP A 166 12.08 25.72 -30.92
C ASP A 166 12.86 24.38 -30.93
N GLY A 167 12.18 23.30 -31.31
CA GLY A 167 12.83 22.00 -31.57
C GLY A 167 13.27 21.23 -30.33
N ILE A 168 12.71 21.53 -29.15
CA ILE A 168 12.91 20.73 -27.94
C ILE A 168 12.26 19.35 -28.14
N THR A 169 13.07 18.28 -28.04
CA THR A 169 12.65 16.88 -28.23
C THR A 169 13.23 15.99 -27.15
#